data_AF-A0A7J4UY12-F1
#
_entry.id   AF-A0A7J4UY12-F1
#
_cell.length_a   1.000
_cell.length_b   1.000
_cell.length_c   1.000
_cell.angle_alpha   90.00
_cell.angle_beta   90.00
_cell.angle_gamma   90.00
#
_symmetry.space_group_name_H-M   'P 1'
#
loop_
_entity.id
_entity.type
_entity.pdbx_description
1 polymer ?
#
loop_
_entity_poly.entity_id
_entity_poly.type
_entity_poly.pdbx_seq_one_letter_code
_entity_poly.pdbx_strand_id
1 'polypeptide(L)'
;MRLALMLSVLFATAMLLAGPAQPTVPGPSDQNALAQISSDMSESVMDIVIETSDPLVHDEVARLVGSYGADITFSSRDSGLMSVSMADASADLVEALSSLSGVVSVSPEKTVRTLLTPDDPGIDNQWALDRVDAYEAWDIELGAHEVVVGVLDTGIDWNHPDIADNIWSNDDGYHGYNFIDDNWFPMDDNVNGYDDDGDWVANLYTYHGTHVAGIVGAATDNGVGMAGLAQVRLMAVKVMNDSGEGTDSIVSSGVRWATDNGADVIVMSLGVEGVSLPLQNAVDYAASRGVVLVAAAGNAGTSVLSYPAAFPNVIAVGATDNLDRRADFSNFGSNLDLMGPGVNIYSTQGGGSYQYL
;
A
#
# COMPACT_ATOMS: atom_id res chain seq x y z
N MET A 1 29.96 17.83 -12.60
CA MET A 1 29.11 17.03 -13.50
C MET A 1 27.85 16.75 -12.71
N ARG A 2 26.75 17.42 -13.06
CA ARG A 2 25.55 17.58 -12.22
C ARG A 2 24.76 16.27 -12.19
N LEU A 3 24.65 15.60 -11.03
CA LEU A 3 23.73 14.49 -10.84
C LEU A 3 22.34 15.07 -10.57
N ALA A 4 21.41 14.81 -11.47
CA ALA A 4 19.98 14.91 -11.21
C ALA A 4 19.58 13.59 -10.54
N LEU A 5 18.99 13.67 -9.36
CA LEU A 5 18.53 12.53 -8.57
C LEU A 5 17.08 12.82 -8.19
N MET A 6 16.15 12.24 -8.96
CA MET A 6 14.71 12.26 -8.71
C MET A 6 14.35 11.09 -7.79
N LEU A 7 13.25 11.25 -7.05
CA LEU A 7 12.95 10.54 -5.82
C LEU A 7 11.93 9.42 -6.06
N SER A 8 12.04 8.30 -5.35
CA SER A 8 11.08 7.20 -5.41
C SER A 8 10.67 6.72 -4.03
N VAL A 9 9.37 6.79 -3.75
CA VAL A 9 8.78 6.33 -2.50
C VAL A 9 7.38 5.82 -2.82
N LEU A 10 7.13 4.54 -2.51
CA LEU A 10 5.82 4.00 -2.12
C LEU A 10 5.90 2.48 -1.91
N PHE A 11 5.80 2.03 -0.66
CA PHE A 11 4.70 1.18 -0.18
C PHE A 11 4.88 0.87 1.31
N ALA A 12 3.86 1.13 2.13
CA ALA A 12 3.85 0.81 3.55
C ALA A 12 2.61 0.00 3.93
N THR A 13 2.10 -0.91 3.09
CA THR A 13 0.96 -1.78 3.47
C THR A 13 0.70 -2.95 2.49
N ALA A 14 1.71 -3.76 2.11
CA ALA A 14 1.51 -5.02 1.36
C ALA A 14 1.80 -6.24 2.25
N MET A 15 1.13 -6.34 3.39
CA MET A 15 1.06 -7.60 4.14
C MET A 15 -0.33 -7.80 4.76
N LEU A 16 -1.35 -7.74 3.92
CA LEU A 16 -2.57 -8.54 4.03
C LEU A 16 -3.11 -8.65 2.60
N LEU A 17 -3.45 -9.87 2.15
CA LEU A 17 -3.83 -10.27 0.79
C LEU A 17 -2.69 -10.88 -0.06
N ALA A 18 -2.25 -12.07 0.35
CA ALA A 18 -1.86 -13.07 -0.64
C ALA A 18 -3.14 -13.57 -1.33
N GLY A 19 -3.46 -13.03 -2.50
CA GLY A 19 -4.45 -13.56 -3.45
C GLY A 19 -3.74 -14.11 -4.70
N PRO A 20 -4.26 -15.15 -5.36
CA PRO A 20 -3.55 -15.86 -6.42
C PRO A 20 -3.42 -15.03 -7.70
N ALA A 21 -2.48 -15.45 -8.55
CA ALA A 21 -2.13 -14.83 -9.82
C ALA A 21 -3.35 -14.44 -10.70
N GLN A 22 -3.26 -13.28 -11.35
CA GLN A 22 -4.25 -12.81 -12.33
C GLN A 22 -4.43 -13.83 -13.48
N PRO A 23 -5.67 -14.20 -13.84
CA PRO A 23 -5.92 -15.02 -15.00
C PRO A 23 -5.83 -14.22 -16.30
N THR A 24 -5.14 -14.80 -17.29
CA THR A 24 -5.15 -14.35 -18.68
C THR A 24 -6.53 -14.59 -19.30
N VAL A 25 -6.97 -13.68 -20.17
CA VAL A 25 -8.23 -13.79 -20.93
C VAL A 25 -8.20 -15.04 -21.83
N PRO A 26 -9.08 -16.04 -21.65
CA PRO A 26 -9.15 -17.18 -22.55
C PRO A 26 -10.01 -16.83 -23.78
N GLY A 27 -9.47 -17.10 -24.97
CA GLY A 27 -10.28 -17.24 -26.18
C GLY A 27 -11.11 -18.53 -26.15
N PRO A 28 -12.10 -18.67 -27.05
CA PRO A 28 -13.16 -19.66 -26.90
C PRO A 28 -12.65 -21.09 -27.16
N SER A 29 -12.66 -21.93 -26.12
CA SER A 29 -12.90 -23.38 -26.25
C SER A 29 -13.38 -24.00 -24.92
N ASP A 30 -14.70 -24.20 -24.84
CA ASP A 30 -15.51 -24.70 -23.71
C ASP A 30 -15.31 -26.17 -23.34
N GLN A 31 -14.07 -26.65 -23.17
CA GLN A 31 -13.85 -27.99 -22.60
C GLN A 31 -12.77 -28.06 -21.51
N ASN A 32 -11.95 -27.01 -21.34
CA ASN A 32 -10.91 -26.98 -20.30
C ASN A 32 -11.33 -26.27 -18.99
N ALA A 33 -12.42 -25.50 -18.99
CA ALA A 33 -12.87 -24.77 -17.79
C ALA A 33 -13.33 -25.71 -16.66
N LEU A 34 -13.98 -26.84 -17.01
CA LEU A 34 -14.48 -27.82 -16.04
C LEU A 34 -13.35 -28.56 -15.30
N ALA A 35 -12.19 -28.74 -15.94
CA ALA A 35 -11.04 -29.40 -15.32
C ALA A 35 -10.26 -28.47 -14.36
N GLN A 36 -10.26 -27.16 -14.60
CA GLN A 36 -9.64 -26.19 -13.69
C GLN A 36 -10.47 -25.91 -12.43
N ILE A 37 -11.81 -25.94 -12.54
CA ILE A 37 -12.71 -25.80 -11.38
C ILE A 37 -12.47 -26.92 -10.36
N SER A 38 -12.18 -28.14 -10.83
CA SER A 38 -11.88 -29.27 -9.94
C SER A 38 -10.54 -29.14 -9.20
N SER A 39 -9.59 -28.34 -9.69
CA SER A 39 -8.25 -28.21 -9.10
C SER A 39 -8.10 -27.07 -8.09
N ASP A 40 -9.06 -26.15 -8.01
CA ASP A 40 -9.02 -24.96 -7.13
C ASP A 40 -9.83 -25.14 -5.82
N MET A 41 -10.38 -26.35 -5.62
CA MET A 41 -11.19 -26.71 -4.45
C MET A 41 -10.31 -27.05 -3.25
N SER A 42 -9.82 -26.03 -2.54
CA SER A 42 -9.20 -26.18 -1.21
C SER A 42 -10.18 -25.79 -0.09
N GLU A 43 -10.02 -26.43 1.08
CA GLU A 43 -10.92 -26.53 2.25
C GLU A 43 -11.41 -25.22 2.89
N SER A 44 -12.21 -24.42 2.19
CA SER A 44 -12.93 -23.29 2.79
C SER A 44 -14.38 -23.23 2.33
N VAL A 45 -15.25 -22.74 3.21
CA VAL A 45 -16.66 -22.43 2.96
C VAL A 45 -16.74 -21.59 1.69
N MET A 46 -17.34 -22.14 0.63
CA MET A 46 -17.44 -21.50 -0.68
C MET A 46 -18.92 -21.32 -1.02
N ASP A 47 -19.34 -20.06 -1.16
CA ASP A 47 -20.64 -19.72 -1.73
C ASP A 47 -20.55 -19.91 -3.26
N ILE A 48 -21.58 -20.53 -3.86
CA ILE A 48 -21.66 -20.75 -5.31
C ILE A 48 -22.90 -20.07 -5.88
N VAL A 49 -22.79 -19.59 -7.12
CA VAL A 49 -23.90 -19.09 -7.92
C VAL A 49 -24.22 -20.07 -9.05
N ILE A 50 -25.51 -20.36 -9.22
CA ILE A 50 -26.07 -21.30 -10.17
C ILE A 50 -27.03 -20.56 -11.09
N GLU A 51 -26.88 -20.77 -12.40
CA GLU A 51 -27.79 -20.26 -13.43
C GLU A 51 -28.58 -21.41 -14.06
N THR A 52 -29.90 -21.28 -14.11
CA THR A 52 -30.83 -22.29 -14.64
C THR A 52 -31.57 -21.77 -15.86
N SER A 53 -31.81 -22.64 -16.84
CA SER A 53 -32.40 -22.28 -18.13
C SER A 53 -33.87 -21.86 -18.07
N ASP A 54 -34.60 -22.35 -17.07
CA ASP A 54 -36.02 -22.09 -16.91
C ASP A 54 -36.52 -22.37 -15.47
N PRO A 55 -37.75 -21.89 -15.12
CA PRO A 55 -38.30 -22.05 -13.78
C PRO A 55 -38.55 -23.48 -13.30
N LEU A 56 -38.72 -24.47 -14.19
CA LEU A 56 -38.91 -25.87 -13.78
C LEU A 56 -37.58 -26.48 -13.34
N VAL A 57 -36.50 -26.18 -14.08
CA VAL A 57 -35.14 -26.58 -13.70
C VAL A 57 -34.72 -25.86 -12.43
N HIS A 58 -35.09 -24.60 -12.24
CA HIS A 58 -34.86 -23.86 -11.00
C HIS A 58 -35.43 -24.58 -9.76
N ASP A 59 -36.66 -25.09 -9.85
CA ASP A 59 -37.31 -25.83 -8.76
C ASP A 59 -36.67 -27.22 -8.53
N GLU A 60 -36.09 -27.82 -9.57
CA GLU A 60 -35.34 -29.07 -9.49
C GLU A 60 -33.99 -28.88 -8.81
N VAL A 61 -33.26 -27.84 -9.20
CA VAL A 61 -32.00 -27.42 -8.58
C VAL A 61 -32.22 -27.09 -7.10
N ALA A 62 -33.25 -26.33 -6.75
CA ALA A 62 -33.56 -26.01 -5.34
C ALA A 62 -33.76 -27.26 -4.47
N ARG A 63 -34.45 -28.28 -5.02
CA ARG A 63 -34.67 -29.57 -4.33
C ARG A 63 -33.37 -30.36 -4.19
N LEU A 64 -32.53 -30.37 -5.22
CA LEU A 64 -31.24 -31.03 -5.20
C LEU A 64 -30.32 -30.38 -4.15
N VAL A 65 -30.18 -29.05 -4.18
CA VAL A 65 -29.41 -28.26 -3.21
C VAL A 65 -29.86 -28.56 -1.78
N GLY A 66 -31.18 -28.53 -1.51
CA GLY A 66 -31.72 -28.88 -0.19
C GLY A 66 -31.47 -30.34 0.23
N SER A 67 -31.34 -31.27 -0.71
CA SER A 67 -31.02 -32.68 -0.39
C SER A 67 -29.57 -32.89 0.04
N TYR A 68 -28.67 -31.97 -0.30
CA TYR A 68 -27.27 -31.94 0.14
C TYR A 68 -27.06 -31.16 1.45
N GLY A 69 -28.14 -30.65 2.07
CA GLY A 69 -28.06 -29.89 3.31
C GLY A 69 -27.48 -28.49 3.15
N ALA A 70 -27.49 -27.96 1.93
CA ALA A 70 -26.98 -26.65 1.58
C ALA A 70 -28.01 -25.54 1.82
N ASP A 71 -27.54 -24.36 2.22
CA ASP A 71 -28.40 -23.20 2.46
C ASP A 71 -28.50 -22.34 1.21
N ILE A 72 -29.72 -22.12 0.71
CA ILE A 72 -29.96 -21.16 -0.38
C ILE A 72 -29.97 -19.75 0.21
N THR A 73 -28.94 -18.96 -0.10
CA THR A 73 -28.78 -17.58 0.38
C THR A 73 -29.47 -16.55 -0.50
N PHE A 74 -29.63 -16.85 -1.79
CA PHE A 74 -30.37 -16.05 -2.76
C PHE A 74 -31.06 -16.95 -3.78
N SER A 75 -32.27 -16.58 -4.23
CA SER A 75 -32.96 -17.29 -5.30
C SER A 75 -33.89 -16.33 -6.04
N SER A 76 -33.74 -16.31 -7.36
CA SER A 76 -34.58 -15.54 -8.28
C SER A 76 -35.01 -16.46 -9.42
N ARG A 77 -36.24 -16.93 -9.32
CA ARG A 77 -36.86 -17.81 -10.33
C ARG A 77 -37.07 -17.10 -11.68
N ASP A 78 -37.22 -15.78 -11.66
CA ASP A 78 -37.42 -14.97 -12.86
C ASP A 78 -36.13 -14.79 -13.68
N SER A 79 -34.99 -14.62 -13.01
CA SER A 79 -33.68 -14.55 -13.66
C SER A 79 -32.97 -15.90 -13.78
N GLY A 80 -33.52 -16.95 -13.16
CA GLY A 80 -32.91 -18.27 -13.12
C GLY A 80 -31.65 -18.35 -12.25
N LEU A 81 -31.40 -17.39 -11.37
CA LEU A 81 -30.17 -17.33 -10.55
C LEU A 81 -30.44 -17.81 -9.12
N MET A 82 -29.51 -18.60 -8.58
CA MET A 82 -29.55 -19.09 -7.20
C MET A 82 -28.16 -19.05 -6.59
N SER A 83 -28.04 -18.51 -5.38
CA SER A 83 -26.82 -18.57 -4.59
C SER A 83 -26.99 -19.55 -3.44
N VAL A 84 -25.93 -20.30 -3.18
CA VAL A 84 -25.93 -21.40 -2.22
C VAL A 84 -24.68 -21.30 -1.36
N SER A 85 -24.88 -21.29 -0.04
CA SER A 85 -23.81 -21.37 0.96
C SER A 85 -23.75 -22.76 1.57
N MET A 86 -22.54 -23.27 1.77
CA MET A 86 -22.31 -24.56 2.38
C MET A 86 -21.04 -24.57 3.23
N ALA A 87 -21.14 -25.16 4.42
CA ALA A 87 -19.98 -25.73 5.08
C ALA A 87 -19.53 -26.96 4.26
N ASP A 88 -18.40 -26.85 3.58
CA ASP A 88 -17.84 -27.85 2.67
C ASP A 88 -18.76 -28.17 1.48
N ALA A 89 -18.68 -27.37 0.42
CA ALA A 89 -19.26 -27.71 -0.88
C ALA A 89 -18.62 -29.01 -1.38
N SER A 90 -19.26 -30.16 -1.12
CA SER A 90 -18.79 -31.44 -1.62
C SER A 90 -18.67 -31.33 -3.14
N ALA A 91 -17.52 -31.74 -3.71
CA ALA A 91 -17.34 -31.84 -5.16
C ALA A 91 -18.54 -32.56 -5.82
N ASP A 92 -19.16 -33.49 -5.08
CA ASP A 92 -20.38 -34.22 -5.42
C ASP A 92 -21.60 -33.33 -5.75
N LEU A 93 -21.81 -32.21 -5.05
CA LEU A 93 -22.93 -31.29 -5.35
C LEU A 93 -22.67 -30.54 -6.65
N VAL A 94 -21.46 -30.01 -6.83
CA VAL A 94 -21.08 -29.29 -8.05
C VAL A 94 -21.10 -30.23 -9.26
N GLU A 95 -20.65 -31.47 -9.11
CA GLU A 95 -20.75 -32.51 -10.13
C GLU A 95 -22.22 -32.85 -10.46
N ALA A 96 -23.06 -33.05 -9.42
CA ALA A 96 -24.48 -33.32 -9.61
C ALA A 96 -25.20 -32.17 -10.34
N LEU A 97 -24.93 -30.91 -9.95
CA LEU A 97 -25.47 -29.72 -10.60
C LEU A 97 -25.02 -29.60 -12.05
N SER A 98 -23.73 -29.84 -12.32
CA SER A 98 -23.16 -29.78 -13.67
C SER A 98 -23.70 -30.87 -14.60
N SER A 99 -24.19 -31.98 -14.04
CA SER A 99 -24.79 -33.08 -14.79
C SER A 99 -26.28 -32.87 -15.13
N LEU A 100 -26.94 -31.87 -14.52
CA LEU A 100 -28.36 -31.65 -14.65
C LEU A 100 -28.68 -30.88 -15.95
N SER A 101 -29.56 -31.45 -16.77
CA SER A 101 -30.00 -30.78 -18.01
C SER A 101 -30.77 -29.49 -17.67
N GLY A 102 -30.27 -28.36 -18.17
CA GLY A 102 -30.85 -27.04 -17.92
C GLY A 102 -30.13 -26.21 -16.85
N VAL A 103 -29.09 -26.75 -16.20
CA VAL A 103 -28.11 -25.90 -15.50
C VAL A 103 -27.21 -25.28 -16.56
N VAL A 104 -27.23 -23.95 -16.65
CA VAL A 104 -26.47 -23.16 -17.63
C VAL A 104 -25.04 -22.95 -17.15
N SER A 105 -24.88 -22.58 -15.86
CA SER A 105 -23.57 -22.36 -15.27
C SER A 105 -23.58 -22.61 -13.76
N VAL A 106 -22.43 -23.00 -13.23
CA VAL A 106 -22.12 -23.06 -11.79
C VAL A 106 -20.74 -22.44 -11.61
N SER A 107 -20.63 -21.47 -10.71
CA SER A 107 -19.36 -20.81 -10.43
C SER A 107 -19.28 -20.32 -8.98
N PRO A 108 -18.08 -20.05 -8.44
CA PRO A 108 -17.96 -19.37 -7.15
C PRO A 108 -18.71 -18.02 -7.17
N GLU A 109 -19.47 -17.73 -6.12
CA GLU A 109 -20.16 -16.45 -5.99
C GLU A 109 -19.15 -15.32 -5.74
N LYS A 110 -19.34 -14.20 -6.44
CA LYS A 110 -18.50 -13.01 -6.28
C LYS A 110 -19.26 -11.95 -5.51
N THR A 111 -18.62 -11.36 -4.51
CA THR A 111 -19.16 -10.18 -3.82
C THR A 111 -19.05 -8.95 -4.71
N VAL A 112 -20.13 -8.14 -4.76
CA VAL A 112 -20.12 -6.81 -5.40
C VAL A 112 -20.17 -5.75 -4.29
N ARG A 113 -19.37 -4.70 -4.42
CA ARG A 113 -19.30 -3.56 -3.47
C ARG A 113 -19.49 -2.23 -4.20
N THR A 114 -19.85 -1.19 -3.45
CA THR A 114 -19.81 0.19 -3.94
C THR A 114 -18.36 0.62 -4.09
N LEU A 115 -17.98 1.19 -5.24
CA LEU A 115 -16.65 1.72 -5.47
C LEU A 115 -16.49 3.04 -4.71
N LEU A 116 -15.60 3.12 -3.73
CA LEU A 116 -15.22 4.36 -3.08
C LEU A 116 -14.34 5.17 -4.04
N THR A 117 -14.78 6.38 -4.34
CA THR A 117 -13.93 7.40 -4.97
C THR A 117 -13.91 8.57 -3.99
N PRO A 118 -12.77 8.82 -3.33
CA PRO A 118 -12.65 9.92 -2.38
C PRO A 118 -13.00 11.27 -3.00
N ASP A 119 -13.54 12.18 -2.21
CA ASP A 119 -13.94 13.53 -2.64
C ASP A 119 -12.80 14.58 -2.69
N ASP A 120 -11.55 14.13 -2.51
CA ASP A 120 -10.35 14.96 -2.46
C ASP A 120 -10.11 15.69 -3.81
N PRO A 121 -10.08 17.04 -3.84
CA PRO A 121 -10.00 17.82 -5.10
C PRO A 121 -8.77 17.56 -5.97
N GLY A 122 -7.69 17.04 -5.39
CA GLY A 122 -6.41 16.75 -6.02
C GLY A 122 -6.27 15.32 -6.51
N ILE A 123 -7.29 14.47 -6.35
CA ILE A 123 -7.23 13.04 -6.70
C ILE A 123 -6.88 12.79 -8.17
N ASP A 124 -7.36 13.64 -9.08
CA ASP A 124 -7.07 13.58 -10.53
C ASP A 124 -5.58 13.80 -10.85
N ASN A 125 -4.80 14.36 -9.91
CA ASN A 125 -3.35 14.56 -10.05
C ASN A 125 -2.54 13.32 -9.62
N GLN A 126 -3.18 12.34 -8.97
CA GLN A 126 -2.53 11.20 -8.33
C GLN A 126 -2.63 9.93 -9.17
N TRP A 127 -2.02 9.94 -10.36
CA TRP A 127 -1.97 8.77 -11.25
C TRP A 127 -1.46 7.48 -10.56
N ALA A 128 -0.65 7.63 -9.52
CA ALA A 128 -0.08 6.53 -8.76
C ALA A 128 -1.13 5.68 -8.03
N LEU A 129 -2.29 6.26 -7.66
CA LEU A 129 -3.37 5.55 -6.97
C LEU A 129 -3.96 4.44 -7.83
N ASP A 130 -4.27 4.75 -9.10
CA ASP A 130 -4.71 3.74 -10.07
C ASP A 130 -3.67 2.64 -10.24
N ARG A 131 -2.38 3.01 -10.20
CA ARG A 131 -1.29 2.08 -10.52
C ARG A 131 -1.01 1.07 -9.41
N VAL A 132 -1.41 1.37 -8.18
CA VAL A 132 -1.29 0.46 -7.04
C VAL A 132 -2.65 -0.12 -6.63
N ASP A 133 -3.66 -0.01 -7.49
CA ASP A 133 -5.02 -0.49 -7.26
C ASP A 133 -5.60 0.04 -5.93
N ALA A 134 -5.36 1.32 -5.61
CA ALA A 134 -5.74 1.93 -4.33
C ALA A 134 -7.26 1.98 -4.15
N TYR A 135 -8.02 2.25 -5.22
CA TYR A 135 -9.49 2.31 -5.16
C TYR A 135 -10.09 0.95 -4.81
N GLU A 136 -9.58 -0.12 -5.41
CA GLU A 136 -9.96 -1.50 -5.10
C GLU A 136 -9.59 -1.89 -3.67
N ALA A 137 -8.46 -1.39 -3.17
CA ALA A 137 -8.05 -1.60 -1.79
C ALA A 137 -8.98 -0.87 -0.81
N TRP A 138 -9.35 0.38 -1.10
CA TRP A 138 -10.24 1.19 -0.25
C TRP A 138 -11.68 0.65 -0.19
N ASP A 139 -12.12 -0.11 -1.21
CA ASP A 139 -13.37 -0.88 -1.16
C ASP A 139 -13.34 -2.05 -0.16
N ILE A 140 -12.15 -2.38 0.37
CA ILE A 140 -11.93 -3.41 1.38
C ILE A 140 -11.64 -2.77 2.73
N GLU A 141 -10.65 -1.88 2.81
CA GLU A 141 -10.20 -1.24 4.03
C GLU A 141 -9.50 0.09 3.70
N LEU A 142 -9.85 1.16 4.43
CA LEU A 142 -9.21 2.46 4.30
C LEU A 142 -7.94 2.57 5.16
N GLY A 143 -7.81 1.71 6.16
CA GLY A 143 -6.76 1.76 7.16
C GLY A 143 -7.34 2.00 8.55
N ALA A 144 -6.48 1.86 9.55
CA ALA A 144 -6.87 1.99 10.95
C ALA A 144 -5.89 2.89 11.69
N HIS A 145 -6.40 3.86 12.46
CA HIS A 145 -5.58 4.77 13.26
C HIS A 145 -4.87 4.08 14.44
N GLU A 146 -5.16 2.81 14.68
CA GLU A 146 -4.40 1.92 15.54
C GLU A 146 -3.02 1.59 14.95
N VAL A 147 -2.87 1.64 13.61
CA VAL A 147 -1.59 1.41 12.93
C VAL A 147 -0.78 2.70 12.92
N VAL A 148 0.44 2.63 13.41
CA VAL A 148 1.38 3.75 13.47
C VAL A 148 2.49 3.57 12.43
N VAL A 149 2.67 4.57 11.57
CA VAL A 149 3.74 4.61 10.58
C VAL A 149 4.76 5.67 10.96
N GLY A 150 5.97 5.22 11.32
CA GLY A 150 7.13 6.08 11.53
C GLY A 150 7.75 6.53 10.22
N VAL A 151 7.68 7.83 9.92
CA VAL A 151 8.32 8.45 8.76
C VAL A 151 9.67 9.00 9.20
N LEU A 152 10.74 8.29 8.85
CA LEU A 152 12.11 8.67 9.16
C LEU A 152 12.68 9.51 8.03
N ASP A 153 12.58 10.83 8.18
CA ASP A 153 12.87 11.77 7.10
C ASP A 153 13.33 13.15 7.62
N THR A 154 13.05 14.22 6.89
CA THR A 154 13.31 15.64 7.17
C THR A 154 12.33 16.27 8.16
N GLY A 155 11.36 15.49 8.66
CA GLY A 155 10.28 15.95 9.53
C GLY A 155 8.91 15.77 8.88
N ILE A 156 7.86 16.24 9.54
CA ILE A 156 6.51 16.37 8.94
C ILE A 156 5.96 17.76 9.28
N ASP A 157 5.43 18.49 8.30
CA ASP A 157 4.57 19.65 8.55
C ASP A 157 3.21 19.15 9.08
N TRP A 158 3.15 18.88 10.38
CA TRP A 158 1.94 18.35 11.02
C TRP A 158 0.79 19.36 11.10
N ASN A 159 1.01 20.63 10.73
CA ASN A 159 -0.06 21.62 10.60
C ASN A 159 -0.69 21.63 9.20
N HIS A 160 -0.18 20.81 8.28
CA HIS A 160 -0.75 20.65 6.96
C HIS A 160 -2.20 20.15 7.09
N PRO A 161 -3.19 20.79 6.42
CA PRO A 161 -4.60 20.48 6.61
C PRO A 161 -4.96 19.03 6.26
N ASP A 162 -4.22 18.42 5.32
CA ASP A 162 -4.36 17.00 4.97
C ASP A 162 -3.65 16.02 5.90
N ILE A 163 -2.77 16.47 6.79
CA ILE A 163 -1.97 15.58 7.66
C ILE A 163 -2.45 15.69 9.11
N ALA A 164 -2.92 16.87 9.52
CA ALA A 164 -3.18 17.21 10.92
C ALA A 164 -4.10 16.20 11.64
N ASP A 165 -5.10 15.64 10.96
CA ASP A 165 -6.03 14.67 11.55
C ASP A 165 -5.40 13.28 11.74
N ASN A 166 -4.39 12.95 10.92
CA ASN A 166 -3.71 11.67 10.89
C ASN A 166 -2.34 11.69 11.59
N ILE A 167 -1.91 12.82 12.14
CA ILE A 167 -0.66 12.87 12.89
C ILE A 167 -0.75 12.02 14.17
N TRP A 168 0.32 11.29 14.47
CA TRP A 168 0.52 10.61 15.75
C TRP A 168 0.85 11.63 16.83
N SER A 169 0.50 11.32 18.09
CA SER A 169 0.93 12.10 19.24
C SER A 169 1.21 11.17 20.42
N ASN A 170 2.25 11.45 21.20
CA ASN A 170 2.42 10.82 22.50
C ASN A 170 1.53 11.45 23.58
N ASP A 171 1.57 10.89 24.79
CA ASP A 171 0.78 11.36 25.94
C ASP A 171 1.05 12.82 26.34
N ASP A 172 2.23 13.36 25.97
CA ASP A 172 2.63 14.74 26.24
C ASP A 172 2.26 15.71 25.10
N GLY A 173 1.66 15.21 24.01
CA GLY A 173 1.22 15.99 22.85
C GLY A 173 2.31 16.28 21.81
N TYR A 174 3.43 15.55 21.85
CA TYR A 174 4.46 15.65 20.82
C TYR A 174 4.20 14.68 19.67
N HIS A 175 4.46 15.13 18.44
CA HIS A 175 4.19 14.39 17.21
C HIS A 175 5.32 13.44 16.76
N GLY A 176 6.38 13.36 17.55
CA GLY A 176 7.55 12.55 17.24
C GLY A 176 8.84 13.06 17.88
N TYR A 177 9.98 12.82 17.25
CA TYR A 177 11.30 13.24 17.76
C TYR A 177 12.22 13.75 16.65
N ASN A 178 12.96 14.82 16.96
CA ASN A 178 13.97 15.42 16.11
C ASN A 178 15.37 15.02 16.61
N PHE A 179 16.03 14.13 15.88
CA PHE A 179 17.37 13.66 16.19
C PHE A 179 18.48 14.57 15.66
N ILE A 180 18.16 15.55 14.80
CA ILE A 180 19.11 16.56 14.32
C ILE A 180 19.41 17.55 15.45
N ASP A 181 18.37 18.04 16.11
CA ASP A 181 18.46 19.06 17.17
C ASP A 181 18.24 18.52 18.59
N ASP A 182 18.09 17.20 18.73
CA ASP A 182 17.87 16.48 19.98
C ASP A 182 16.71 17.04 20.82
N ASN A 183 15.52 17.10 20.22
CA ASN A 183 14.31 17.62 20.85
C ASN A 183 13.01 16.97 20.33
N TRP A 184 11.87 17.37 20.88
CA TRP A 184 10.55 16.81 20.56
C TRP A 184 9.79 17.55 19.44
N PHE A 185 10.48 18.35 18.62
CA PHE A 185 9.90 19.16 17.55
C PHE A 185 10.41 18.70 16.17
N PRO A 186 9.89 17.59 15.61
CA PRO A 186 10.27 17.07 14.30
C PRO A 186 9.58 17.79 13.14
N MET A 187 9.40 19.12 13.26
CA MET A 187 8.68 19.89 12.25
C MET A 187 9.45 19.79 10.96
N ASP A 188 8.76 19.55 9.86
CA ASP A 188 9.36 19.81 8.57
C ASP A 188 9.31 21.32 8.35
N ASP A 189 10.42 21.98 8.64
CA ASP A 189 10.65 23.40 8.44
C ASP A 189 11.68 23.63 7.33
N ASN A 190 12.00 22.58 6.57
CA ASN A 190 12.91 22.60 5.44
C ASN A 190 12.30 23.44 4.32
N VAL A 191 12.60 24.74 4.31
CA VAL A 191 12.18 25.67 3.26
C VAL A 191 13.27 25.88 2.22
N ASN A 192 12.87 26.11 0.97
CA ASN A 192 13.76 26.72 -0.01
C ASN A 192 14.18 28.10 0.52
N GLY A 193 15.49 28.31 0.62
CA GLY A 193 16.06 29.48 1.28
C GLY A 193 16.57 30.52 0.30
N TYR A 194 17.05 31.61 0.87
CA TYR A 194 18.01 32.50 0.23
C TYR A 194 19.35 32.33 0.97
N ASP A 195 20.47 32.29 0.26
CA ASP A 195 21.79 32.29 0.93
C ASP A 195 22.09 33.64 1.60
N ASP A 196 23.25 33.73 2.26
CA ASP A 196 23.72 34.96 2.92
C ASP A 196 23.83 36.16 1.97
N ASP A 197 23.88 35.92 0.66
CA ASP A 197 23.93 36.94 -0.40
C ASP A 197 22.52 37.33 -0.90
N GLY A 198 21.47 36.66 -0.40
CA GLY A 198 20.08 36.91 -0.79
C GLY A 198 19.70 36.26 -2.12
N ASP A 199 20.47 35.28 -2.60
CA ASP A 199 20.16 34.52 -3.81
C ASP A 199 19.32 33.30 -3.46
N TRP A 200 18.28 33.03 -4.27
CA TRP A 200 17.40 31.89 -4.03
C TRP A 200 18.19 30.59 -4.21
N VAL A 201 18.22 29.76 -3.17
CA VAL A 201 18.87 28.45 -3.18
C VAL A 201 17.78 27.39 -3.19
N ALA A 202 17.69 26.70 -4.33
CA ALA A 202 16.92 25.47 -4.43
C ALA A 202 17.48 24.44 -3.45
N ASN A 203 16.65 24.02 -2.52
CA ASN A 203 16.84 22.85 -1.71
C ASN A 203 15.92 21.74 -2.23
N LEU A 204 16.52 20.69 -2.77
CA LEU A 204 15.81 19.55 -3.35
C LEU A 204 15.03 18.73 -2.30
N TYR A 205 15.37 18.90 -1.01
CA TYR A 205 14.76 18.19 0.12
C TYR A 205 13.81 19.09 0.93
N THR A 206 13.36 20.18 0.31
CA THR A 206 12.35 21.09 0.86
C THR A 206 11.04 20.35 1.08
N TYR A 207 10.65 20.18 2.35
CA TYR A 207 9.50 19.42 2.81
C TYR A 207 9.39 17.98 2.31
N HIS A 208 10.54 17.31 2.16
CA HIS A 208 10.58 15.95 1.63
C HIS A 208 9.82 14.94 2.50
N GLY A 209 9.95 15.05 3.83
CA GLY A 209 9.29 14.16 4.78
C GLY A 209 7.79 14.41 4.85
N THR A 210 7.37 15.67 4.70
CA THR A 210 5.97 16.04 4.51
C THR A 210 5.39 15.41 3.25
N HIS A 211 6.11 15.44 2.13
CA HIS A 211 5.68 14.82 0.88
C HIS A 211 5.53 13.29 1.03
N VAL A 212 6.49 12.63 1.66
CA VAL A 212 6.42 11.21 1.99
C VAL A 212 5.23 10.91 2.91
N ALA A 213 5.00 11.72 3.93
CA ALA A 213 3.92 11.53 4.88
C ALA A 213 2.52 11.65 4.23
N GLY A 214 2.33 12.62 3.33
CA GLY A 214 1.06 12.77 2.60
C GLY A 214 0.74 11.56 1.72
N ILE A 215 1.74 11.03 1.03
CA ILE A 215 1.59 9.80 0.25
C ILE A 215 1.14 8.62 1.14
N VAL A 216 1.75 8.47 2.32
CA VAL A 216 1.42 7.38 3.24
C VAL A 216 0.02 7.53 3.82
N GLY A 217 -0.31 8.71 4.33
CA GLY A 217 -1.50 8.87 5.17
C GLY A 217 -2.04 10.29 5.28
N ALA A 218 -2.01 11.08 4.19
CA ALA A 218 -2.94 12.19 4.09
C ALA A 218 -4.38 11.69 4.34
N ALA A 219 -5.19 12.51 4.99
CA ALA A 219 -6.58 12.23 5.22
C ALA A 219 -7.29 12.09 3.87
N THR A 220 -8.05 11.00 3.72
CA THR A 220 -8.73 10.64 2.48
C THR A 220 -10.23 10.84 2.68
N ASP A 221 -10.93 11.31 1.65
CA ASP A 221 -12.37 11.60 1.67
C ASP A 221 -12.73 12.71 2.70
N ASN A 222 -11.87 13.74 2.79
CA ASN A 222 -12.04 14.87 3.70
C ASN A 222 -12.41 16.20 2.98
N GLY A 223 -12.55 16.17 1.65
CA GLY A 223 -12.82 17.33 0.79
C GLY A 223 -11.65 18.31 0.64
N VAL A 224 -10.43 17.91 0.96
CA VAL A 224 -9.20 18.72 0.94
C VAL A 224 -8.14 18.00 0.12
N GLY A 225 -7.38 18.73 -0.69
CA GLY A 225 -6.09 18.23 -1.13
C GLY A 225 -6.06 16.88 -1.85
N MET A 226 -5.27 15.96 -1.30
CA MET A 226 -4.94 14.67 -1.89
C MET A 226 -5.44 13.53 -0.99
N ALA A 227 -5.65 12.34 -1.58
CA ALA A 227 -5.89 11.13 -0.82
C ALA A 227 -4.58 10.44 -0.43
N GLY A 228 -4.37 10.13 0.85
CA GLY A 228 -3.30 9.26 1.31
C GLY A 228 -3.62 7.79 1.04
N LEU A 229 -2.61 6.92 0.98
CA LEU A 229 -2.85 5.50 0.73
C LEU A 229 -3.61 4.80 1.87
N ALA A 230 -3.37 5.19 3.12
CA ALA A 230 -4.02 4.56 4.27
C ALA A 230 -4.33 5.56 5.38
N GLN A 231 -5.48 5.39 6.03
CA GLN A 231 -5.86 6.12 7.23
C GLN A 231 -5.11 5.53 8.45
N VAL A 232 -3.92 6.07 8.71
CA VAL A 232 -2.99 5.61 9.75
C VAL A 232 -2.49 6.79 10.59
N ARG A 233 -1.83 6.49 11.71
CA ARG A 233 -1.15 7.52 12.51
C ARG A 233 0.28 7.75 12.01
N LEU A 234 0.58 8.97 11.59
CA LEU A 234 1.90 9.37 11.08
C LEU A 234 2.80 9.87 12.23
N MET A 235 3.84 9.12 12.55
CA MET A 235 4.85 9.49 13.56
C MET A 235 6.05 10.17 12.87
N ALA A 236 6.30 11.42 13.21
CA ALA A 236 7.36 12.22 12.59
C ALA A 236 8.73 11.92 13.25
N VAL A 237 9.68 11.35 12.51
CA VAL A 237 11.02 11.06 13.04
C VAL A 237 12.05 11.80 12.20
N LYS A 238 12.42 13.01 12.62
CA LYS A 238 13.35 13.86 11.87
C LYS A 238 14.79 13.36 12.07
N VAL A 239 15.33 12.73 11.04
CA VAL A 239 16.67 12.12 10.97
C VAL A 239 17.54 12.72 9.87
N MET A 240 16.97 13.63 9.07
CA MET A 240 17.69 14.42 8.06
C MET A 240 17.50 15.92 8.33
N ASN A 241 18.56 16.70 8.09
CA ASN A 241 18.55 18.15 8.21
C ASN A 241 17.92 18.83 6.98
N ASP A 242 18.00 20.15 6.93
CA ASP A 242 17.50 20.98 5.83
C ASP A 242 18.06 20.54 4.47
N SER A 243 19.33 20.14 4.41
CA SER A 243 19.99 19.67 3.19
C SER A 243 19.65 18.22 2.81
N GLY A 244 18.72 17.56 3.51
CA GLY A 244 18.42 16.13 3.32
C GLY A 244 19.55 15.22 3.82
N GLU A 245 20.41 15.71 4.71
CA GLU A 245 21.56 14.97 5.20
C GLU A 245 21.29 14.43 6.61
N GLY A 246 21.59 13.15 6.80
CA GLY A 246 21.58 12.47 8.09
C GLY A 246 22.77 11.54 8.22
N THR A 247 23.07 11.11 9.44
CA THR A 247 24.12 10.10 9.67
C THR A 247 23.49 8.74 9.95
N ASP A 248 24.25 7.68 9.70
CA ASP A 248 23.85 6.32 10.07
C ASP A 248 23.53 6.20 11.57
N SER A 249 24.26 6.90 12.45
CA SER A 249 23.99 6.95 13.89
C SER A 249 22.64 7.60 14.23
N ILE A 250 22.27 8.67 13.53
CA ILE A 250 21.00 9.37 13.70
C ILE A 250 19.85 8.51 13.20
N VAL A 251 19.96 7.94 11.99
CA VAL A 251 18.96 7.02 11.43
C VAL A 251 18.80 5.79 12.33
N SER A 252 19.90 5.20 12.81
CA SER A 252 19.85 4.06 13.74
C SER A 252 19.10 4.38 15.03
N SER A 253 19.27 5.61 15.54
CA SER A 253 18.58 6.08 16.75
C SER A 253 17.09 6.30 16.48
N GLY A 254 16.77 6.89 15.33
CA GLY A 254 15.38 7.05 14.86
C GLY A 254 14.64 5.72 14.71
N VAL A 255 15.27 4.70 14.11
CA VAL A 255 14.65 3.37 13.93
C VAL A 255 14.32 2.75 15.29
N ARG A 256 15.26 2.80 16.24
CA ARG A 256 15.05 2.27 17.60
C ARG A 256 13.95 3.04 18.33
N TRP A 257 13.99 4.36 18.26
CA TRP A 257 13.03 5.21 18.93
C TRP A 257 11.61 5.03 18.39
N ALA A 258 11.44 4.98 17.05
CA ALA A 258 10.13 4.73 16.44
C ALA A 258 9.57 3.36 16.87
N THR A 259 10.43 2.32 16.85
CA THR A 259 10.08 0.98 17.34
C THR A 259 9.61 1.01 18.80
N ASP A 260 10.35 1.69 19.68
CA ASP A 260 10.06 1.75 21.12
C ASP A 260 8.83 2.61 21.44
N ASN A 261 8.46 3.53 20.54
CA ASN A 261 7.27 4.38 20.66
C ASN A 261 6.06 3.85 19.87
N GLY A 262 6.12 2.59 19.41
CA GLY A 262 4.96 1.87 18.91
C GLY A 262 4.71 2.00 17.41
N ALA A 263 5.71 2.35 16.59
CA ALA A 263 5.59 2.24 15.15
C ALA A 263 5.41 0.77 14.72
N ASP A 264 4.37 0.48 13.95
CA ASP A 264 4.13 -0.81 13.32
C ASP A 264 4.86 -0.93 11.97
N VAL A 265 5.00 0.21 11.28
CA VAL A 265 5.74 0.33 10.02
C VAL A 265 6.73 1.49 10.12
N ILE A 266 7.94 1.31 9.58
CA ILE A 266 8.97 2.34 9.47
C ILE A 266 9.30 2.54 8.00
N VAL A 267 9.08 3.75 7.50
CA VAL A 267 9.39 4.17 6.13
C VAL A 267 10.65 5.03 6.14
N MET A 268 11.62 4.67 5.30
CA MET A 268 12.92 5.32 5.17
C MET A 268 13.18 5.68 3.71
N SER A 269 12.80 6.89 3.33
CA SER A 269 13.01 7.45 1.98
C SER A 269 14.41 8.05 1.83
N LEU A 270 15.41 7.30 2.31
CA LEU A 270 16.80 7.71 2.46
C LEU A 270 17.73 6.55 2.18
N GLY A 271 19.01 6.85 1.99
CA GLY A 271 20.00 5.81 1.79
C GLY A 271 21.42 6.28 2.06
N VAL A 272 22.25 5.37 2.56
CA VAL A 272 23.70 5.57 2.72
C VAL A 272 24.46 4.54 1.88
N GLU A 273 25.65 4.93 1.43
CA GLU A 273 26.57 4.01 0.79
C GLU A 273 27.36 3.21 1.83
N GLY A 274 27.49 1.89 1.58
CA GLY A 274 28.25 1.00 2.45
C GLY A 274 27.47 0.47 3.66
N VAL A 275 27.98 -0.64 4.21
CA VAL A 275 27.36 -1.33 5.34
C VAL A 275 27.69 -0.59 6.65
N SER A 276 26.66 -0.24 7.41
CA SER A 276 26.77 0.25 8.79
C SER A 276 26.24 -0.80 9.76
N LEU A 277 27.11 -1.30 10.65
CA LEU A 277 26.72 -2.28 11.66
C LEU A 277 25.73 -1.71 12.70
N PRO A 278 25.88 -0.46 13.19
CA PRO A 278 24.85 0.19 14.01
C PRO A 278 23.48 0.22 13.33
N LEU A 279 23.43 0.57 12.04
CA LEU A 279 22.17 0.64 11.29
C LEU A 279 21.56 -0.74 11.09
N GLN A 280 22.37 -1.75 10.73
CA GLN A 280 21.91 -3.14 10.66
C GLN A 280 21.33 -3.62 11.99
N ASN A 281 22.02 -3.36 13.11
CA ASN A 281 21.54 -3.74 14.43
C ASN A 281 20.24 -3.03 14.83
N ALA A 282 20.00 -1.81 14.34
CA ALA A 282 18.74 -1.09 14.58
C ALA A 282 17.60 -1.67 13.74
N VAL A 283 17.86 -1.98 12.47
CA VAL A 283 16.91 -2.68 11.58
C VAL A 283 16.55 -4.06 12.14
N ASP A 284 17.54 -4.86 12.52
CA ASP A 284 17.31 -6.19 13.10
C ASP A 284 16.55 -6.11 14.43
N TYR A 285 16.79 -5.06 15.22
CA TYR A 285 16.03 -4.79 16.44
C TYR A 285 14.55 -4.54 16.13
N ALA A 286 14.25 -3.61 15.21
CA ALA A 286 12.89 -3.31 14.79
C ALA A 286 12.16 -4.54 14.24
N ALA A 287 12.82 -5.28 13.32
CA ALA A 287 12.27 -6.50 12.75
C ALA A 287 12.00 -7.58 13.83
N SER A 288 12.89 -7.74 14.81
CA SER A 288 12.68 -8.68 15.93
C SER A 288 11.49 -8.33 16.83
N ARG A 289 10.97 -7.10 16.72
CA ARG A 289 9.82 -6.58 17.45
C ARG A 289 8.54 -6.60 16.59
N GLY A 290 8.62 -7.12 15.37
CA GLY A 290 7.48 -7.23 14.45
C GLY A 290 7.23 -5.97 13.62
N VAL A 291 8.14 -4.99 13.64
CA VAL A 291 8.00 -3.77 12.84
C VAL A 291 8.36 -4.06 11.39
N VAL A 292 7.51 -3.64 10.46
CA VAL A 292 7.79 -3.72 9.02
C VAL A 292 8.69 -2.55 8.63
N LEU A 293 9.81 -2.82 7.97
CA LEU A 293 10.74 -1.79 7.51
C LEU A 293 10.74 -1.69 5.99
N VAL A 294 10.63 -0.47 5.48
CA VAL A 294 10.61 -0.17 4.05
C VAL A 294 11.64 0.91 3.76
N ALA A 295 12.46 0.72 2.72
CA ALA A 295 13.42 1.73 2.32
C ALA A 295 13.60 1.84 0.80
N ALA A 296 13.93 3.05 0.35
CA ALA A 296 14.22 3.31 -1.06
C ALA A 296 15.52 2.61 -1.50
N ALA A 297 15.48 1.95 -2.66
CA ALA A 297 16.62 1.25 -3.26
C ALA A 297 17.81 2.19 -3.59
N GLY A 298 17.53 3.49 -3.70
CA GLY A 298 18.48 4.55 -4.06
C GLY A 298 18.33 4.98 -5.52
N ASN A 299 18.87 6.18 -5.83
CA ASN A 299 18.54 6.90 -7.05
C ASN A 299 19.73 7.02 -8.06
N ALA A 300 20.77 6.19 -7.92
CA ALA A 300 21.98 6.32 -8.74
C ALA A 300 21.92 5.61 -10.12
N GLY A 301 20.82 4.92 -10.43
CA GLY A 301 20.65 4.15 -11.67
C GLY A 301 21.60 2.95 -11.77
N THR A 302 22.01 2.40 -10.63
CA THR A 302 23.02 1.33 -10.56
C THR A 302 22.43 -0.01 -10.11
N SER A 303 23.20 -1.08 -10.30
CA SER A 303 22.83 -2.41 -9.82
C SER A 303 23.13 -2.64 -8.33
N VAL A 304 23.42 -1.57 -7.56
CA VAL A 304 23.79 -1.62 -6.15
C VAL A 304 22.76 -0.82 -5.36
N LEU A 305 22.09 -1.48 -4.43
CA LEU A 305 21.13 -0.84 -3.54
C LEU A 305 21.84 -0.08 -2.42
N SER A 306 21.24 1.03 -1.99
CA SER A 306 21.64 1.75 -0.79
C SER A 306 21.24 1.00 0.48
N TYR A 307 21.88 1.31 1.60
CA TYR A 307 21.42 0.86 2.93
C TYR A 307 20.52 1.94 3.55
N PRO A 308 19.43 1.59 4.24
CA PRO A 308 19.10 0.26 4.75
C PRO A 308 18.36 -0.68 3.78
N ALA A 309 17.96 -0.24 2.58
CA ALA A 309 17.20 -1.08 1.64
C ALA A 309 17.90 -2.41 1.30
N ALA A 310 19.22 -2.44 1.20
CA ALA A 310 19.96 -3.67 0.92
C ALA A 310 20.03 -4.67 2.10
N PHE A 311 19.46 -4.37 3.28
CA PHE A 311 19.43 -5.31 4.41
C PHE A 311 18.32 -6.37 4.26
N PRO A 312 18.54 -7.63 4.67
CA PRO A 312 17.55 -8.72 4.50
C PRO A 312 16.20 -8.52 5.18
N ASN A 313 16.13 -7.70 6.24
CA ASN A 313 14.92 -7.44 7.02
C ASN A 313 14.21 -6.14 6.60
N VAL A 314 14.55 -5.60 5.42
CA VAL A 314 14.00 -4.35 4.89
C VAL A 314 13.44 -4.63 3.51
N ILE A 315 12.21 -4.17 3.27
CA ILE A 315 11.59 -4.19 1.96
C ILE A 315 12.23 -3.09 1.12
N ALA A 316 13.00 -3.49 0.12
CA ALA A 316 13.67 -2.60 -0.83
C ALA A 316 12.74 -2.22 -1.97
N VAL A 317 12.51 -0.91 -2.14
CA VAL A 317 11.56 -0.36 -3.11
C VAL A 317 12.28 0.46 -4.18
N GLY A 318 12.08 0.11 -5.45
CA GLY A 318 12.54 0.87 -6.61
C GLY A 318 11.42 1.70 -7.25
N ALA A 319 11.76 2.51 -8.24
CA ALA A 319 10.88 3.50 -8.86
C ALA A 319 10.36 3.09 -10.24
N THR A 320 9.06 3.27 -10.51
CA THR A 320 8.48 3.28 -11.85
C THR A 320 7.94 4.63 -12.26
N ASP A 321 7.89 4.86 -13.57
CA ASP A 321 7.08 5.93 -14.15
C ASP A 321 5.63 5.49 -14.37
N ASN A 322 4.81 6.42 -14.88
CA ASN A 322 3.40 6.19 -15.19
C ASN A 322 3.12 5.21 -16.35
N LEU A 323 4.17 4.62 -16.92
CA LEU A 323 4.09 3.59 -17.95
C LEU A 323 4.65 2.24 -17.46
N ASP A 324 4.84 2.08 -16.15
CA ASP A 324 5.42 0.89 -15.49
C ASP A 324 6.85 0.56 -15.87
N ARG A 325 7.57 1.55 -16.37
CA ARG A 325 8.98 1.39 -16.69
C ARG A 325 9.77 1.79 -15.47
N ARG A 326 10.79 1.01 -15.13
CA ARG A 326 11.78 1.41 -14.12
C ARG A 326 12.28 2.81 -14.48
N ALA A 327 12.21 3.75 -13.55
CA ALA A 327 12.76 5.08 -13.75
C ALA A 327 14.28 4.99 -13.95
N ASP A 328 14.84 5.80 -14.84
CA ASP A 328 16.26 5.69 -15.21
C ASP A 328 17.19 5.76 -14.00
N PHE A 329 16.84 6.60 -13.02
CA PHE A 329 17.57 6.80 -11.77
C PHE A 329 17.38 5.67 -10.75
N SER A 330 16.34 4.83 -10.83
CA SER A 330 16.10 3.80 -9.81
C SER A 330 17.25 2.80 -9.78
N ASN A 331 17.87 2.60 -8.61
CA ASN A 331 18.74 1.45 -8.41
C ASN A 331 17.93 0.15 -8.60
N PHE A 332 18.63 -0.91 -8.96
CA PHE A 332 18.05 -2.23 -9.26
C PHE A 332 18.99 -3.34 -8.80
N GLY A 333 18.52 -4.59 -8.75
CA GLY A 333 19.38 -5.72 -8.41
C GLY A 333 18.61 -6.88 -7.81
N SER A 334 19.35 -7.92 -7.42
CA SER A 334 18.76 -9.13 -6.81
C SER A 334 18.21 -8.94 -5.41
N ASN A 335 18.61 -7.86 -4.73
CA ASN A 335 18.18 -7.53 -3.37
C ASN A 335 17.00 -6.55 -3.38
N LEU A 336 16.42 -6.29 -4.56
CA LEU A 336 15.24 -5.46 -4.71
C LEU A 336 14.00 -6.35 -4.55
N ASP A 337 13.08 -5.96 -3.68
CA ASP A 337 11.87 -6.75 -3.41
C ASP A 337 10.73 -6.36 -4.35
N LEU A 338 10.52 -5.05 -4.55
CA LEU A 338 9.42 -4.54 -5.37
C LEU A 338 9.70 -3.17 -5.98
N MET A 339 8.77 -2.73 -6.82
CA MET A 339 8.79 -1.45 -7.52
C MET A 339 7.49 -0.70 -7.23
N GLY A 340 7.57 0.61 -6.99
CA GLY A 340 6.41 1.48 -6.80
C GLY A 340 6.50 2.75 -7.66
N PRO A 341 5.37 3.44 -7.89
CA PRO A 341 5.35 4.75 -8.54
C PRO A 341 6.35 5.73 -7.90
N GLY A 342 7.21 6.34 -8.70
CA GLY A 342 8.25 7.24 -8.20
C GLY A 342 8.66 8.31 -9.20
N VAL A 343 7.79 8.70 -10.14
CA VAL A 343 8.10 9.80 -11.07
C VAL A 343 6.90 10.72 -11.17
N ASN A 344 7.10 12.01 -10.89
CA ASN A 344 6.05 13.01 -10.86
C ASN A 344 4.91 12.57 -9.93
N ILE A 345 5.25 12.36 -8.66
CA ILE A 345 4.29 11.96 -7.63
C ILE A 345 3.75 13.21 -6.95
N TYR A 346 2.45 13.44 -7.08
CA TYR A 346 1.74 14.55 -6.43
C TYR A 346 1.55 14.25 -4.95
N SER A 347 2.03 15.13 -4.07
CA SER A 347 1.75 15.04 -2.64
C SER A 347 1.83 16.37 -1.88
N THR A 348 1.58 16.32 -0.58
CA THR A 348 1.61 17.44 0.37
C THR A 348 2.98 18.12 0.42
N GLN A 349 2.95 19.41 0.71
CA GLN A 349 4.11 20.29 0.77
C GLN A 349 3.90 21.34 1.86
N GLY A 350 4.99 21.93 2.36
CA GLY A 350 4.93 22.91 3.44
C GLY A 350 3.90 24.02 3.29
N GLY A 351 3.32 24.42 4.41
CA GLY A 351 2.37 25.54 4.49
C GLY A 351 0.99 25.23 3.88
N GLY A 352 0.60 23.95 3.85
CA GLY A 352 -0.67 23.50 3.30
C GLY A 352 -0.73 23.49 1.77
N SER A 353 0.43 23.36 1.12
CA SER A 353 0.54 23.34 -0.34
C SER A 353 0.77 21.92 -0.86
N TYR A 354 0.83 21.74 -2.18
CA TYR A 354 1.02 20.43 -2.80
C TYR A 354 2.00 20.58 -3.96
N GLN A 355 2.81 19.55 -4.21
CA GLN A 355 3.79 19.54 -5.29
C GLN A 355 4.01 18.16 -5.92
N TYR A 356 4.57 18.15 -7.11
CA TYR A 356 5.12 16.95 -7.73
C TYR A 356 6.60 16.81 -7.36
N LEU A 357 7.02 15.59 -7.00
CA LEU A 357 8.42 15.19 -6.89
C LEU A 357 8.82 14.13 -7.91
#